data_AF-A0A2W6ZP01-F1
#
_entry.id   AF-A0A2W6ZP01-F1
#
_cell.length_a   1.000
_cell.length_b   1.000
_cell.length_c   1.000
_cell.angle_alpha   90.00
_cell.angle_beta   90.00
_cell.angle_gamma   90.00
#
_symmetry.space_group_name_H-M   'P 1'
#
loop_
_entity.id
_entity.type
_entity.pdbx_description
1 polymer ?
#
loop_
_entity_poly.entity_id
_entity_poly.type
_entity_poly.pdbx_seq_one_letter_code
_entity_poly.pdbx_strand_id
1 'polypeptide(L)'
;MHTAKLRMQGNEQLAILPDGFQLVGEEVYIKKVGNAIILIPKNNPWQTLWNSLDLFSDDFMEPREQPHLLQSSLEKDWLTEEENEAWKDLN
;
A
#
# COMPACT_ATOMS: atom_id res chain seq x y z
N MET A 1 23.69 -15.34 -4.68
CA MET A 1 22.27 -15.51 -5.10
C MET A 1 21.84 -16.92 -4.72
N HIS A 2 20.64 -17.08 -4.17
CA HIS A 2 20.05 -18.39 -3.88
C HIS A 2 19.12 -18.80 -5.02
N THR A 3 18.97 -20.11 -5.25
CA THR A 3 18.08 -20.66 -6.28
C THR A 3 17.08 -21.63 -5.65
N ALA A 4 15.88 -21.72 -6.23
CA ALA A 4 14.86 -22.69 -5.87
C ALA A 4 14.73 -23.73 -6.97
N LYS A 5 14.43 -24.97 -6.61
CA LYS A 5 14.13 -26.02 -7.59
C LYS A 5 12.67 -25.91 -8.03
N LEU A 6 12.43 -26.04 -9.33
CA LEU A 6 11.09 -26.16 -9.90
C LEU A 6 10.78 -27.62 -10.20
N ARG A 7 9.55 -28.05 -9.89
CA ARG A 7 9.06 -29.41 -10.17
C ARG A 7 7.64 -29.34 -10.72
N MET A 8 7.34 -30.22 -11.67
CA MET A 8 5.97 -30.42 -12.13
C MET A 8 5.28 -31.50 -11.30
N GLN A 9 4.04 -31.27 -10.89
CA GLN A 9 3.14 -32.26 -10.30
C GLN A 9 1.83 -32.25 -11.10
N GLY A 10 1.72 -33.16 -12.07
CA GLY A 10 0.62 -33.11 -13.04
C GLY A 10 0.64 -31.82 -13.84
N ASN A 11 -0.45 -31.04 -13.75
CA ASN A 11 -0.58 -29.73 -14.41
C ASN A 11 -0.08 -28.56 -13.55
N GLU A 12 0.38 -28.82 -12.32
CA GLU A 12 0.83 -27.79 -11.38
C GLU A 12 2.35 -27.67 -11.40
N GLN A 13 2.85 -26.45 -11.20
CA GLN A 13 4.27 -26.19 -11.02
C GLN A 13 4.54 -25.79 -9.57
N LEU A 14 5.46 -26.50 -8.93
CA LEU A 14 5.88 -26.29 -7.56
C LEU A 14 7.27 -25.64 -7.53
N ALA A 15 7.42 -24.60 -6.70
CA ALA A 15 8.71 -24.04 -6.33
C ALA A 15 9.08 -24.51 -4.92
N ILE A 16 10.22 -25.20 -4.80
CA ILE A 16 10.71 -25.70 -3.51
C ILE A 16 11.61 -24.62 -2.91
N LEU A 17 11.10 -23.94 -1.89
CA LEU A 17 11.84 -22.87 -1.19
C LEU A 17 12.98 -23.47 -0.36
N PRO A 18 14.22 -22.95 -0.49
CA PRO A 18 15.33 -23.34 0.36
C PRO A 18 15.17 -22.83 1.79
N ASP A 19 15.97 -23.36 2.71
CA ASP A 19 15.97 -22.94 4.11
C ASP A 19 16.27 -21.45 4.28
N GLY A 20 15.49 -20.80 5.16
CA GLY A 20 15.54 -19.36 5.39
C GLY A 20 14.64 -18.54 4.45
N PHE A 21 14.00 -19.18 3.46
CA PHE A 21 13.07 -18.52 2.52
C PHE A 21 11.62 -18.97 2.71
N GLN A 22 11.34 -19.82 3.70
CA GLN A 22 9.97 -20.25 4.00
C GLN A 22 9.10 -19.08 4.47
N LEU A 23 7.86 -19.04 3.98
CA LEU A 23 6.86 -18.05 4.40
C LEU A 23 5.96 -18.64 5.49
N VAL A 24 5.51 -17.80 6.42
CA VAL A 24 4.61 -18.21 7.50
C VAL A 24 3.17 -18.26 7.00
N GLY A 25 2.48 -19.36 7.31
CA GLY A 25 1.06 -19.59 6.97
C GLY A 25 0.87 -20.69 5.94
N GLU A 26 -0.38 -20.90 5.52
CA GLU A 26 -0.76 -21.95 4.56
C GLU A 26 -0.96 -21.40 3.15
N GLU A 27 -1.23 -20.09 3.02
CA GLU A 27 -1.57 -19.44 1.76
C GLU A 27 -0.80 -18.12 1.55
N VAL A 28 -0.57 -17.80 0.28
CA VAL A 28 0.05 -16.56 -0.16
C VAL A 28 -0.76 -15.92 -1.28
N TYR A 29 -0.76 -14.59 -1.35
CA TYR A 29 -1.13 -13.89 -2.58
C TYR A 29 0.01 -14.01 -3.60
N ILE A 30 -0.36 -14.16 -4.87
CA ILE A 30 0.59 -14.23 -5.97
C ILE A 30 0.36 -13.03 -6.89
N LYS A 31 1.43 -12.27 -7.15
CA LYS A 31 1.41 -11.19 -8.14
C LYS A 31 2.48 -11.45 -9.20
N LYS A 32 2.08 -11.39 -10.47
CA LYS A 32 3.01 -11.49 -11.61
C LYS A 32 3.46 -10.09 -12.06
N VAL A 33 4.76 -9.91 -12.23
CA VAL A 33 5.36 -8.67 -12.74
C VAL A 33 6.37 -9.07 -13.82
N GLY A 34 5.97 -8.94 -15.09
CA GLY A 34 6.76 -9.44 -16.22
C GLY A 34 6.97 -10.95 -16.14
N ASN A 35 8.23 -11.39 -16.09
CA ASN A 35 8.63 -12.78 -15.90
C ASN A 35 8.89 -13.17 -14.43
N ALA A 36 8.70 -12.24 -13.49
CA ALA A 36 8.84 -12.50 -12.06
C ALA A 36 7.47 -12.73 -11.40
N ILE A 37 7.47 -13.51 -10.32
CA ILE A 37 6.33 -13.64 -9.39
C ILE A 37 6.76 -13.14 -8.01
N ILE A 38 5.83 -12.50 -7.31
CA ILE A 38 5.96 -12.05 -5.94
C ILE A 38 4.96 -12.84 -5.11
N LEU A 39 5.44 -13.49 -4.05
CA LEU A 39 4.62 -14.21 -3.08
C LEU A 39 4.49 -13.35 -1.83
N ILE A 40 3.26 -13.09 -1.38
CA ILE A 40 2.97 -12.24 -0.22
C ILE A 40 2.17 -13.06 0.80
N PRO A 41 2.65 -13.23 2.05
CA PRO A 41 1.92 -13.97 3.08
C PRO A 41 0.51 -13.41 3.31
N LYS A 42 -0.51 -14.27 3.28
CA LYS A 42 -1.91 -13.84 3.46
C LYS A 42 -2.24 -13.43 4.89
N ASN A 43 -1.57 -14.02 5.88
CA ASN A 43 -1.80 -13.74 7.29
C ASN A 43 -1.38 -12.32 7.70
N ASN A 44 -0.39 -11.74 7.00
CA ASN A 44 0.08 -10.39 7.28
C ASN A 44 0.68 -9.74 6.02
N PRO A 45 -0.17 -9.37 5.04
CA PRO A 45 0.30 -8.93 3.73
C PRO A 45 0.95 -7.54 3.75
N TRP A 46 0.70 -6.76 4.80
CA TRP A 46 1.21 -5.39 4.96
C TRP A 46 2.43 -5.30 5.88
N GLN A 47 2.93 -6.40 6.45
CA GLN A 47 4.08 -6.34 7.36
C GLN A 47 5.31 -5.70 6.71
N THR A 48 5.56 -6.01 5.44
CA THR A 48 6.69 -5.40 4.71
C THR A 48 6.55 -3.89 4.60
N LEU A 49 5.33 -3.38 4.43
CA LEU A 49 5.07 -1.93 4.42
C LEU A 49 5.37 -1.34 5.81
N TRP A 50 4.87 -1.96 6.87
CA TRP A 50 5.13 -1.49 8.25
C TRP A 50 6.61 -1.49 8.57
N ASN A 51 7.33 -2.58 8.29
CA ASN A 51 8.78 -2.67 8.50
C ASN A 51 9.55 -1.63 7.67
N SER A 52 9.02 -1.20 6.53
CA SER A 52 9.68 -0.19 5.72
C SER A 52 9.64 1.20 6.35
N LEU A 53 8.69 1.44 7.27
CA LEU A 53 8.61 2.71 7.99
C LEU A 53 9.80 2.89 8.95
N ASP A 54 10.37 1.80 9.47
CA ASP A 54 11.56 1.82 10.32
C ASP A 54 12.86 2.11 9.52
N LEU A 55 12.77 2.17 8.18
CA LEU A 55 13.90 2.46 7.31
C LEU A 55 14.06 3.96 7.01
N PHE A 56 13.09 4.78 7.40
CA PHE A 56 13.25 6.23 7.32
C PHE A 56 14.25 6.73 8.37
N SER A 57 15.00 7.77 8.03
CA SER A 57 15.87 8.45 8.99
C SER A 57 15.04 9.27 9.98
N ASP A 58 15.62 9.55 11.15
CA ASP A 58 14.93 10.30 12.21
C ASP A 58 14.51 11.73 11.77
N ASP A 59 15.20 12.30 10.78
CA ASP A 59 14.93 13.62 10.20
C ASP A 59 13.92 13.59 9.02
N PHE A 60 13.47 12.40 8.62
CA PHE A 60 12.54 12.28 7.50
C PHE A 60 11.19 12.96 7.83
N MET A 61 10.82 13.95 7.02
CA MET A 61 9.60 14.76 7.18
C MET A 61 9.52 15.52 8.52
N GLU A 62 10.66 15.88 9.13
CA GLU A 62 10.69 16.66 10.38
C GLU A 62 9.94 18.01 10.25
N PRO A 63 10.20 18.86 9.23
CA PRO A 63 9.34 19.99 8.92
C PRO A 63 8.20 19.58 7.97
N ARG A 64 6.96 19.80 8.41
CA ARG A 64 5.80 19.75 7.52
C ARG A 64 5.46 21.16 7.04
N GLU A 65 5.93 21.52 5.84
CA GLU A 65 5.58 22.78 5.16
C GLU A 65 4.15 22.71 4.59
N GLN A 66 3.16 22.52 5.46
CA GLN A 66 1.77 22.57 5.06
C GLN A 66 1.38 24.03 4.79
N PRO A 67 0.91 24.37 3.57
CA PRO A 67 0.44 25.72 3.30
C PRO A 67 -0.74 26.06 4.22
N HIS A 68 -0.85 27.34 4.59
CA HIS A 68 -2.05 27.83 5.25
C HIS A 68 -3.26 27.54 4.35
N LEU A 69 -4.39 27.15 4.96
CA LEU A 69 -5.65 27.04 4.24
C LEU A 69 -5.92 28.39 3.55
N LEU A 70 -5.96 28.38 2.22
CA LEU A 70 -6.33 29.56 1.44
C LEU A 70 -7.75 29.97 1.85
N GLN A 71 -8.00 31.26 2.11
CA GLN A 71 -9.36 31.72 2.44
C GLN A 71 -10.35 31.37 1.32
N SER A 72 -9.92 31.37 0.06
CA SER A 72 -10.72 30.89 -1.08
C SER A 72 -11.10 29.40 -1.03
N SER A 73 -10.46 28.61 -0.17
CA SER A 73 -10.85 27.21 0.08
C SER A 73 -11.95 27.08 1.15
N LEU A 74 -12.17 28.14 1.92
CA LEU A 74 -13.25 28.30 2.90
C LEU A 74 -14.43 29.07 2.31
N GLU A 75 -14.17 29.95 1.35
CA GLU A 75 -15.19 30.65 0.59
C GLU A 75 -15.84 29.68 -0.40
N LYS A 76 -17.18 29.60 -0.34
CA LYS A 76 -17.97 28.79 -1.28
C LYS A 76 -18.16 29.57 -2.59
N ASP A 77 -17.07 30.05 -3.17
CA ASP A 77 -17.07 30.83 -4.41
C ASP A 77 -17.57 30.04 -5.62
N TRP A 78 -17.71 28.72 -5.45
CA TRP A 78 -18.28 27.78 -6.39
C TRP A 78 -19.80 27.57 -6.22
N LEU A 79 -20.43 28.17 -5.20
CA LEU A 79 -21.88 28.16 -5.03
C LEU A 79 -22.51 29.41 -5.65
N THR A 80 -23.67 29.21 -6.26
CA THR A 80 -24.57 30.31 -6.59
C THR A 80 -25.21 30.90 -5.33
N GLU A 81 -25.73 32.12 -5.44
CA GLU A 81 -26.36 32.84 -4.33
C GLU A 81 -27.57 32.06 -3.76
N GLU A 82 -28.32 31.38 -4.64
CA GLU A 82 -29.46 30.54 -4.27
C GLU A 82 -29.03 29.27 -3.51
N GLU A 83 -27.96 28.61 -3.95
CA GLU A 83 -27.41 27.47 -3.22
C GLU A 83 -26.88 27.90 -1.85
N ASN A 84 -26.17 29.03 -1.77
CA ASN A 84 -25.59 29.51 -0.51
C ASN A 84 -26.66 29.83 0.55
N GLU A 85 -27.81 30.38 0.14
CA GLU A 85 -28.98 30.54 1.02
C GLU A 85 -29.56 29.19 1.46
N ALA A 86 -29.71 28.22 0.55
CA ALA A 86 -30.19 26.88 0.90
C ALA A 86 -29.28 26.14 1.91
N TRP A 87 -27.97 26.41 1.88
CA TRP A 87 -27.02 25.85 2.84
C TRP A 87 -27.03 26.55 4.21
N LYS A 88 -27.56 27.78 4.32
CA LYS A 88 -27.68 28.50 5.60
C LYS A 88 -28.78 27.91 6.48
N ASP A 89 -29.82 27.33 5.89
CA ASP A 89 -30.94 26.73 6.61
C ASP A 89 -30.64 25.33 7.19
N LEU A 90 -29.48 24.74 6.84
CA LEU A 90 -29.07 23.39 7.24
C LEU A 90 -28.07 23.35 8.41
N ASN A 91 -27.53 24.50 8.84
CA ASN A 91 -26.58 24.63 9.96
C ASN A 91 -27.16 25.52 11.07
#